data_AF-A0A7C1W340-F1
#
_entry.id   AF-A0A7C1W340-F1
#
_cell.length_a   1.000
_cell.length_b   1.000
_cell.length_c   1.000
_cell.angle_alpha   90.00
_cell.angle_beta   90.00
_cell.angle_gamma   90.00
#
_symmetry.space_group_name_H-M   'P 1'
#
loop_
_entity.id
_entity.type
_entity.pdbx_description
1 polymer ?
#
loop_
_entity_poly.entity_id
_entity_poly.type
_entity_poly.pdbx_seq_one_letter_code
_entity_poly.pdbx_strand_id
1 'polypeptide(L)'
;MSSKSEGNRMEELVTSFVKLPVYTRDGIYVGSVKNVLLDVEQKRVASLLLTKTNPAVIEGAMDVAVPYRWVNAVGDIVILSYFPERVKLEQREEESSPEMEENAEIETIDEPIVRE
;
A
#
# COMPACT_ATOMS: atom_id res chain seq x y z
N MET A 1 34.06 15.27 17.02
CA MET A 1 33.26 15.04 15.79
C MET A 1 33.13 13.53 15.55
N SER A 2 32.17 12.84 16.17
CA SER A 2 31.82 11.45 15.75
C SER A 2 30.57 10.92 16.48
N SER A 3 29.39 11.53 16.27
CA SER A 3 28.14 10.94 16.81
C SER A 3 26.90 11.23 15.94
N LYS A 4 27.09 11.43 14.63
CA LYS A 4 25.99 11.77 13.71
C LYS A 4 25.75 10.72 12.61
N SER A 5 26.43 9.59 12.62
CA SER A 5 26.39 8.58 11.55
C SER A 5 25.43 7.41 11.80
N GLU A 6 24.90 7.22 13.01
CA GLU A 6 24.00 6.08 13.28
C GLU A 6 22.55 6.34 12.85
N GLY A 7 22.06 7.58 12.98
CA GLY A 7 20.69 7.95 12.58
C GLY A 7 20.44 7.86 11.07
N ASN A 8 21.47 8.09 10.26
CA ASN A 8 21.36 8.09 8.80
C ASN A 8 21.23 6.66 8.21
N ARG A 9 21.68 5.65 8.96
CA ARG A 9 21.77 4.25 8.49
C ARG A 9 20.43 3.52 8.52
N MET A 10 19.53 3.91 9.43
CA MET A 10 18.19 3.30 9.56
C MET A 10 17.23 3.80 8.46
N GLU A 11 17.32 5.08 8.09
CA GLU A 11 16.50 5.67 7.02
C GLU A 11 16.84 5.08 5.64
N GLU A 12 18.13 4.81 5.39
CA GLU A 12 18.64 4.17 4.17
C GLU A 12 18.19 2.71 4.04
N LEU A 13 18.10 1.98 5.15
CA LEU A 13 17.64 0.58 5.18
C LEU A 13 16.14 0.43 4.95
N VAL A 14 15.32 1.39 5.37
CA VAL A 14 13.85 1.32 5.15
C VAL A 14 13.50 1.71 3.71
N THR A 15 14.24 2.65 3.10
CA THR A 15 14.07 3.01 1.69
C THR A 15 14.64 1.98 0.71
N SER A 16 15.61 1.15 1.12
CA SER A 16 16.19 0.10 0.27
C SER A 16 15.25 -1.08 -0.02
N PHE A 17 14.18 -1.26 0.75
CA PHE A 17 13.18 -2.30 0.50
C PHE A 17 12.39 -2.09 -0.80
N VAL A 18 12.35 -0.86 -1.31
CA VAL A 18 11.54 -0.49 -2.46
C VAL A 18 12.17 -1.07 -3.72
N LYS A 19 11.39 -1.84 -4.49
CA LYS A 19 11.77 -2.61 -5.70
C LYS A 19 12.50 -3.94 -5.45
N LEU A 20 12.57 -4.45 -4.22
CA LEU A 20 13.09 -5.80 -4.02
C LEU A 20 12.14 -6.84 -4.62
N PRO A 21 12.64 -7.82 -5.40
CA PRO A 21 11.82 -8.90 -5.92
C PRO A 21 11.50 -9.90 -4.81
N VAL A 22 10.28 -10.41 -4.83
CA VAL A 22 9.73 -11.30 -3.82
C VAL A 22 9.47 -12.67 -4.42
N TYR A 23 9.97 -13.71 -3.74
CA TYR A 23 9.88 -15.10 -4.15
C TYR A 23 9.27 -15.98 -3.06
N THR A 24 8.61 -17.05 -3.46
CA THR A 24 8.23 -18.14 -2.53
C THR A 24 9.45 -19.00 -2.18
N ARG A 25 9.31 -19.88 -1.20
CA ARG A 25 10.34 -20.87 -0.85
C ARG A 25 10.71 -21.80 -2.03
N ASP A 26 9.78 -22.03 -2.94
CA ASP A 26 9.99 -22.85 -4.15
C ASP A 26 10.61 -22.07 -5.32
N GLY A 27 11.00 -20.81 -5.09
CA GLY A 27 11.65 -19.97 -6.10
C GLY A 27 10.69 -19.36 -7.12
N ILE A 28 9.38 -19.33 -6.84
CA ILE A 28 8.39 -18.72 -7.73
C ILE A 28 8.35 -17.22 -7.50
N TYR A 29 8.49 -16.42 -8.57
CA TYR A 29 8.35 -14.96 -8.49
C TYR A 29 6.90 -14.57 -8.22
N VAL A 30 6.70 -13.77 -7.18
CA VAL A 30 5.38 -13.30 -6.74
C VAL A 30 5.13 -11.87 -7.21
N GLY A 31 6.13 -10.98 -7.05
CA GLY A 31 6.00 -9.56 -7.33
C GLY A 31 7.20 -8.77 -6.81
N SER A 32 7.10 -7.44 -6.85
CA SER A 32 8.12 -6.53 -6.31
C SER A 32 7.54 -5.69 -5.17
N VAL A 33 8.32 -5.42 -4.13
CA VAL A 33 7.89 -4.57 -3.01
C VAL A 33 7.69 -3.13 -3.50
N LYS A 34 6.44 -2.65 -3.41
CA LYS A 34 6.04 -1.27 -3.69
C LYS A 34 6.19 -0.39 -2.46
N ASN A 35 5.68 -0.86 -1.31
CA ASN A 35 5.70 -0.12 -0.06
C ASN A 35 5.58 -1.07 1.15
N VAL A 36 5.83 -0.55 2.34
CA VAL A 36 5.73 -1.26 3.61
C VAL A 36 4.65 -0.60 4.46
N LEU A 37 3.66 -1.38 4.90
CA LEU A 37 2.61 -0.93 5.80
C LEU A 37 3.08 -1.14 7.25
N LEU A 38 2.98 -0.08 8.05
CA LEU A 38 3.41 -0.07 9.44
C LEU A 38 2.19 -0.05 10.37
N ASP A 39 2.28 -0.85 11.43
CA ASP A 39 1.38 -0.78 12.58
C ASP A 39 2.01 0.21 13.58
N VAL A 40 1.44 1.41 13.64
CA VAL A 40 1.96 2.53 14.46
C VAL A 40 1.74 2.28 15.96
N GLU A 41 0.66 1.59 16.30
CA GLU A 41 0.32 1.29 17.70
C GLU A 41 1.29 0.25 18.26
N GLN A 42 1.59 -0.79 17.49
CA GLN A 42 2.50 -1.86 17.90
C GLN A 42 3.96 -1.65 17.47
N LYS A 43 4.25 -0.51 16.81
CA LYS A 43 5.59 -0.13 16.33
C LYS A 43 6.29 -1.23 15.52
N ARG A 44 5.56 -1.88 14.62
CA ARG A 44 6.06 -3.02 13.84
C ARG A 44 5.62 -2.95 12.38
N VAL A 45 6.26 -3.75 11.54
CA VAL A 45 5.83 -3.93 10.14
C VAL A 45 4.59 -4.83 10.12
N ALA A 46 3.50 -4.33 9.53
CA ALA A 46 2.26 -5.08 9.37
C ALA A 46 2.30 -5.96 8.13
N SER A 47 2.55 -5.35 6.96
CA SER A 47 2.54 -6.04 5.67
C SER A 47 3.42 -5.34 4.63
N LEU A 48 3.82 -6.11 3.63
CA LEU A 48 4.51 -5.64 2.42
C LEU A 48 3.47 -5.50 1.32
N LEU A 49 3.38 -4.32 0.69
CA LEU A 49 2.58 -4.13 -0.52
C LEU A 49 3.41 -4.54 -1.72
N LEU A 50 2.95 -5.56 -2.45
CA LEU A 50 3.55 -6.05 -3.67
C LEU A 50 2.85 -5.45 -4.89
N THR A 51 3.62 -5.17 -5.93
CA THR A 51 3.14 -4.73 -7.25
C THR A 51 3.86 -5.48 -8.36
N LYS A 52 3.45 -5.26 -9.62
CA LYS A 52 3.98 -5.99 -10.79
C LYS A 52 3.99 -7.50 -10.51
N THR A 53 2.85 -7.97 -10.01
CA THR A 53 2.70 -9.33 -9.53
C THR A 53 2.62 -10.31 -10.70
N ASN A 54 3.01 -11.55 -10.44
CA ASN A 54 3.00 -12.58 -11.46
C ASN A 54 1.56 -13.04 -11.75
N PRO A 55 1.04 -12.84 -12.98
CA PRO A 55 -0.34 -13.22 -13.32
C PRO A 55 -0.60 -14.73 -13.23
N ALA A 56 0.46 -15.56 -13.25
CA ALA A 56 0.32 -17.01 -13.07
C ALA A 56 0.02 -17.41 -11.61
N VAL A 57 0.34 -16.55 -10.65
CA VAL A 57 0.15 -16.79 -9.20
C VAL A 57 -1.01 -15.95 -8.66
N ILE A 58 -1.14 -14.71 -9.14
CA ILE A 58 -2.13 -13.73 -8.71
C ILE A 58 -2.97 -13.34 -9.93
N GLU A 59 -4.25 -13.71 -9.92
CA GLU A 59 -5.13 -13.42 -11.06
C GLU A 59 -5.26 -11.89 -11.25
N GLY A 60 -5.17 -11.44 -12.50
CA GLY A 60 -5.30 -10.02 -12.85
C GLY A 60 -4.06 -9.15 -12.58
N ALA A 61 -2.92 -9.74 -12.14
CA ALA A 61 -1.67 -9.01 -11.85
C ALA A 61 -1.86 -7.80 -10.91
N MET A 62 -2.74 -7.97 -9.92
CA MET A 62 -3.15 -6.94 -8.98
C MET A 62 -2.09 -6.72 -7.89
N ASP A 63 -2.13 -5.55 -7.26
CA ASP A 63 -1.32 -5.27 -6.08
C ASP A 63 -1.82 -6.12 -4.89
N VAL A 64 -0.91 -6.72 -4.11
CA VAL A 64 -1.24 -7.63 -3.01
C VAL A 64 -0.53 -7.22 -1.73
N ALA A 65 -1.26 -7.10 -0.62
CA ALA A 65 -0.67 -6.89 0.69
C ALA A 65 -0.32 -8.23 1.36
N VAL A 66 0.98 -8.50 1.52
CA VAL A 66 1.49 -9.72 2.14
C VAL A 66 1.86 -9.45 3.60
N PRO A 67 1.27 -10.15 4.58
CA PRO A 67 1.62 -9.97 5.98
C PRO A 67 3.12 -10.19 6.24
N TYR A 68 3.75 -9.33 7.03
CA TYR A 68 5.19 -9.44 7.31
C TYR A 68 5.56 -10.77 7.99
N ARG A 69 4.62 -11.36 8.72
CA ARG A 69 4.78 -12.71 9.32
C ARG A 69 5.03 -13.82 8.31
N TRP A 70 4.69 -13.64 7.03
CA TRP A 70 4.98 -14.60 5.98
C TRP A 70 6.39 -14.45 5.41
N VAL A 71 7.09 -13.37 5.73
CA VAL A 71 8.47 -13.14 5.31
C VAL A 71 9.40 -14.07 6.09
N ASN A 72 10.21 -14.82 5.36
CA ASN A 72 11.26 -15.67 5.92
C ASN A 72 12.58 -14.91 6.07
N ALA A 73 13.00 -14.23 5.00
CA ALA A 73 14.29 -13.57 4.91
C ALA A 73 14.19 -12.33 4.01
N VAL A 74 15.06 -11.36 4.30
CA VAL A 74 15.22 -10.11 3.56
C VAL A 74 16.72 -9.87 3.33
N GLY A 75 17.09 -9.59 2.09
CA GLY A 75 18.39 -9.10 1.67
C GLY A 75 18.26 -8.42 0.30
N ASP A 76 19.00 -8.90 -0.69
CA ASP A 76 18.82 -8.46 -2.10
C ASP A 76 17.48 -8.95 -2.70
N ILE A 77 16.88 -9.96 -2.09
CA ILE A 77 15.56 -10.49 -2.42
C ILE A 77 14.77 -10.72 -1.13
N VAL A 78 13.45 -10.82 -1.26
CA VAL A 78 12.56 -11.23 -0.16
C VAL A 78 12.08 -12.65 -0.41
N ILE A 79 12.21 -13.52 0.60
CA ILE A 79 11.71 -14.90 0.54
C ILE A 79 10.51 -15.04 1.46
N LEU A 80 9.40 -15.57 0.94
CA LEU A 80 8.20 -15.90 1.71
C LEU A 80 8.27 -17.35 2.23
N SER A 81 7.98 -17.52 3.51
CA SER A 81 7.76 -18.81 4.16
C SER A 81 6.48 -19.50 3.69
N TYR A 82 5.48 -18.70 3.32
CA TYR A 82 4.17 -19.17 2.87
C TYR A 82 3.56 -18.16 1.89
N PHE A 83 2.99 -18.67 0.80
CA PHE A 83 2.15 -17.89 -0.10
C PHE A 83 1.10 -18.85 -0.69
N PRO A 84 -0.19 -18.51 -0.68
CA PRO A 84 -1.23 -19.37 -1.24
C PRO A 84 -1.06 -19.53 -2.75
N GLU A 85 -1.39 -20.72 -3.28
CA GLU A 85 -1.18 -21.04 -4.70
C GLU A 85 -1.97 -20.14 -5.66
N ARG A 86 -3.15 -19.66 -5.24
CA ARG A 86 -3.99 -18.74 -6.01
C ARG A 86 -4.59 -17.68 -5.10
N VAL A 87 -4.40 -16.42 -5.47
CA VAL A 87 -5.07 -15.27 -4.84
C VAL A 87 -6.11 -14.75 -5.82
N LYS A 88 -7.38 -14.85 -5.44
CA LYS A 88 -8.51 -14.30 -6.18
C LYS A 88 -9.07 -13.10 -5.42
N LEU A 89 -9.51 -12.10 -6.16
CA LEU A 89 -10.24 -11.00 -5.56
C LEU A 89 -11.69 -11.45 -5.33
N GLU A 90 -12.10 -11.52 -4.08
CA GLU A 90 -13.52 -11.38 -3.77
C GLU A 90 -13.83 -9.90 -3.93
N GLN A 91 -14.66 -9.55 -4.91
CA GLN A 91 -15.14 -8.18 -5.08
C GLN A 91 -15.92 -7.83 -3.82
N ARG A 92 -15.28 -7.09 -2.91
CA ARG A 92 -16.01 -6.38 -1.87
C ARG A 92 -16.61 -5.19 -2.58
N GLU A 93 -17.93 -5.17 -2.71
CA GLU A 93 -18.66 -4.00 -3.17
C GLU A 93 -18.24 -2.83 -2.28
N GLU A 94 -17.39 -1.95 -2.82
CA GLU A 94 -17.12 -0.67 -2.21
C GLU A 94 -18.43 0.10 -2.27
N GLU A 95 -19.12 0.20 -1.12
CA GLU A 95 -20.24 1.12 -0.96
C GLU A 95 -19.72 2.52 -1.30
N SER A 96 -20.00 2.94 -2.54
CA SER A 96 -19.77 4.30 -3.01
C SER A 96 -20.54 5.24 -2.09
N SER A 97 -19.84 5.89 -1.17
CA SER A 97 -20.36 7.05 -0.45
C SER A 97 -20.83 8.06 -1.50
N PRO A 98 -22.12 8.48 -1.50
CA PRO A 98 -22.63 9.36 -2.52
C PRO A 98 -21.87 10.69 -2.49
N GLU A 99 -21.31 11.06 -3.64
CA GLU A 99 -20.81 12.40 -3.92
C GLU A 99 -21.99 13.37 -3.71
N MET A 100 -21.89 14.25 -2.72
CA MET A 100 -22.89 15.30 -2.52
C MET A 100 -22.81 16.26 -3.72
N GLU A 101 -23.85 16.25 -4.54
CA GLU A 101 -24.10 17.24 -5.59
C GLU A 101 -24.24 18.64 -4.95
N GLU A 102 -23.23 19.48 -5.15
CA GLU A 102 -23.24 20.90 -4.81
C GLU A 102 -24.05 21.67 -5.87
N ASN A 103 -25.37 21.67 -5.70
CA ASN A 103 -26.26 22.64 -6.35
C ASN A 103 -27.06 23.37 -5.29
N ALA A 104 -26.37 24.28 -4.59
CA ALA A 104 -27.06 25.38 -3.94
C ALA A 104 -27.58 26.32 -5.03
N GLU A 105 -28.89 26.28 -5.27
CA GLU A 105 -29.63 27.39 -5.87
C GLU A 105 -29.38 28.64 -5.02
N ILE A 106 -28.53 29.53 -5.50
CA ILE A 106 -28.46 30.90 -4.99
C ILE A 106 -29.65 31.63 -5.61
N GLU A 107 -30.78 31.68 -4.90
CA GLU A 107 -31.86 32.61 -5.26
C GLU A 107 -31.34 34.05 -5.07
N THR A 108 -31.09 34.72 -6.20
CA THR A 108 -30.82 36.15 -6.27
C THR A 108 -31.99 36.91 -5.66
N ILE A 109 -31.80 37.45 -4.46
CA ILE A 109 -32.71 38.39 -3.81
C ILE A 109 -32.60 39.73 -4.54
N ASP A 110 -33.33 39.89 -5.65
CA ASP A 110 -33.56 41.17 -6.29
C ASP A 110 -34.84 41.79 -5.70
N GLU A 111 -34.71 42.55 -4.61
CA GLU A 111 -35.64 43.64 -4.32
C GLU A 111 -34.85 44.95 -4.12
N PRO A 112 -35.11 46.00 -4.91
CA PRO A 112 -34.37 47.25 -4.82
C PRO A 112 -34.71 48.01 -3.54
N ILE A 113 -33.67 48.32 -2.77
CA ILE A 113 -33.74 49.24 -1.62
C ILE A 113 -34.12 50.63 -2.16
N VAL A 114 -35.38 51.03 -2.01
CA VAL A 114 -35.76 52.44 -2.13
C VAL A 114 -35.68 53.06 -0.73
N ARG A 115 -34.64 53.87 -0.51
CA ARG A 115 -34.51 54.80 0.62
C ARG A 115 -34.93 56.20 0.15
N GLU A 116 -35.81 56.81 0.95
CA GLU A 116 -36.28 58.21 1.03
C GLU A 116 -36.80 58.91 -0.24
#